data_AF-A0A453IH43-F1
#
_entry.id   AF-A0A453IH43-F1
#
_cell.length_a   1.000
_cell.length_b   1.000
_cell.length_c   1.000
_cell.angle_alpha   90.00
_cell.angle_beta   90.00
_cell.angle_gamma   90.00
#
_symmetry.space_group_name_H-M   'P 1'
#
loop_
_entity.id
_entity.type
_entity.pdbx_description
1 polymer ?
#
loop_
_entity_poly.entity_id
_entity_poly.type
_entity_poly.pdbx_seq_one_letter_code
_entity_poly.pdbx_strand_id
1 'polypeptide(L)'
;MADSSTPIFPRINVKDPYQRLGISKEASEEEIRAARNFLISKYAGHKPSVDAIESAHDKIIMQSFFDRKRPKVDLKKKFRELSQSRPVKAVQGRFYTPSSKFIWKTAITFVLLGVLTLVFPTEEGPTLQVLISCAANIYFLYQRLKSGWKSFFYGFSSFFASWFLATFLMVSVIPPILPGPRNLEVSTACVAYAFLFVSSTFLK
;
A
#
# COMPACT_ATOMS: atom_id res chain seq x y z
N MET A 1 -40.70 29.37 52.24
CA MET A 1 -40.56 28.38 51.17
C MET A 1 -39.32 28.78 50.37
N ALA A 2 -38.23 28.01 50.46
CA ALA A 2 -36.99 28.30 49.73
C ALA A 2 -36.89 27.29 48.58
N ASP A 3 -36.84 27.79 47.35
CA ASP A 3 -36.78 27.00 46.12
C ASP A 3 -35.60 26.00 46.16
N SER A 4 -35.94 24.71 46.18
CA SER A 4 -34.99 23.61 46.10
C SER A 4 -34.54 23.40 44.64
N SER A 5 -34.00 24.42 43.99
CA SER A 5 -33.40 24.27 42.66
C SER A 5 -32.02 23.63 42.83
N THR A 6 -31.91 22.33 42.53
CA THR A 6 -30.61 21.65 42.48
C THR A 6 -29.67 22.40 41.54
N PRO A 7 -28.43 22.74 41.95
CA PRO A 7 -27.52 23.48 41.09
C PRO A 7 -27.21 22.66 39.84
N ILE A 8 -27.45 23.24 38.67
CA ILE A 8 -27.21 22.63 37.37
C ILE A 8 -25.84 23.07 36.87
N PHE A 9 -25.04 22.13 36.38
CA PHE A 9 -23.74 22.44 35.80
C PHE A 9 -23.87 23.25 34.50
N PRO A 10 -23.36 24.50 34.45
CA PRO A 10 -23.57 25.39 33.30
C PRO A 10 -22.92 24.91 32.00
N ARG A 11 -21.87 24.08 32.09
CA ARG A 11 -21.04 23.64 30.96
C ARG A 11 -21.36 22.23 30.47
N ILE A 12 -22.54 21.72 30.79
CA ILE A 12 -22.99 20.37 30.44
C ILE A 12 -22.93 20.07 28.92
N ASN A 13 -23.19 21.09 28.07
CA ASN A 13 -23.23 20.96 26.61
C ASN A 13 -21.92 21.33 25.89
N VAL A 14 -20.86 21.72 26.61
CA VAL A 14 -19.58 22.12 25.98
C VAL A 14 -18.86 20.90 25.43
N LYS A 15 -18.56 20.83 24.13
CA LYS A 15 -17.98 19.62 23.51
C LYS A 15 -16.53 19.33 23.94
N ASP A 16 -15.74 20.38 24.18
CA ASP A 16 -14.34 20.26 24.58
C ASP A 16 -14.21 19.85 26.06
N PRO A 17 -13.53 18.73 26.39
CA PRO A 17 -13.48 18.22 27.76
C PRO A 17 -12.65 19.11 28.71
N TYR A 18 -11.59 19.74 28.22
CA TYR A 18 -10.78 20.71 28.98
C TYR A 18 -11.59 21.97 29.34
N GLN A 19 -12.33 22.52 28.37
CA GLN A 19 -13.19 23.69 28.59
C GLN A 19 -14.39 23.35 29.49
N ARG A 20 -14.91 22.12 29.35
CA ARG A 20 -15.98 21.59 30.20
C ARG A 20 -15.53 21.56 31.67
N LEU A 21 -14.35 21.01 31.98
CA LEU A 21 -13.80 21.03 33.35
C LEU A 21 -13.27 22.41 33.79
N GLY A 22 -12.97 23.33 32.86
CA GLY A 22 -12.44 24.66 33.18
C GLY A 22 -10.95 24.69 33.43
N ILE A 23 -10.22 23.81 32.76
CA ILE A 23 -8.79 23.64 32.91
C ILE A 23 -8.10 23.90 31.58
N SER A 24 -6.81 24.26 31.63
CA SER A 24 -5.99 24.39 30.43
C SER A 24 -5.78 23.03 29.75
N LYS A 25 -5.51 23.04 28.44
CA LYS A 25 -5.12 21.84 27.68
C LYS A 25 -3.78 21.25 28.15
N GLU A 26 -2.97 22.08 28.82
CA GLU A 26 -1.65 21.73 29.38
C GLU A 26 -1.70 21.46 30.88
N ALA A 27 -2.89 21.39 31.48
CA ALA A 27 -3.07 21.15 32.91
C ALA A 27 -2.48 19.80 33.34
N SER A 28 -1.92 19.75 34.55
CA SER A 28 -1.35 18.52 35.11
C SER A 28 -2.42 17.49 35.48
N GLU A 29 -2.04 16.21 35.65
CA GLU A 29 -2.97 15.16 36.06
C GLU A 29 -3.60 15.47 37.44
N GLU A 30 -2.85 16.12 38.32
CA GLU A 30 -3.30 16.56 39.63
C GLU A 30 -4.38 17.65 39.53
N GLU A 31 -4.19 18.63 38.66
CA GLU A 31 -5.17 19.70 38.40
C GLU A 31 -6.46 19.15 37.79
N ILE A 32 -6.36 18.19 36.87
CA ILE A 32 -7.51 17.52 36.26
C ILE A 32 -8.35 16.81 37.33
N ARG A 33 -7.71 16.08 38.25
CA ARG A 33 -8.39 15.38 39.35
C ARG A 33 -9.00 16.35 40.37
N ALA A 34 -8.28 17.42 40.71
CA ALA A 34 -8.76 18.46 41.62
C ALA A 34 -10.00 19.17 41.07
N ALA A 35 -9.97 19.55 39.78
CA ALA A 35 -11.09 20.19 39.10
C ALA A 35 -12.33 19.27 39.05
N ARG A 36 -12.15 17.98 38.73
CA ARG A 36 -13.23 16.98 38.78
C ARG A 36 -13.86 16.92 40.17
N ASN A 37 -13.04 16.74 41.22
CA ASN A 37 -13.54 16.57 42.58
C ASN A 37 -14.29 17.81 43.09
N PHE A 38 -13.83 19.00 42.74
CA PHE A 38 -14.50 20.26 43.04
C PHE A 38 -15.84 20.42 42.31
N LEU A 39 -15.92 20.01 41.04
CA LEU A 39 -17.16 20.12 40.26
C LEU A 39 -18.19 19.07 40.68
N ILE A 40 -17.76 17.85 41.02
CA ILE A 40 -18.66 16.80 41.51
C ILE A 40 -19.25 17.20 42.87
N SER A 41 -18.45 17.75 43.79
CA SER A 41 -18.97 18.19 45.09
C SER A 41 -19.96 19.36 44.97
N LYS A 42 -19.73 20.28 44.03
CA LYS A 42 -20.60 21.43 43.78
C LYS A 42 -21.93 21.10 43.09
N TYR A 43 -21.96 20.06 42.26
CA TYR A 43 -23.13 19.69 41.44
C TYR A 43 -23.66 18.27 41.73
N ALA A 44 -23.36 17.71 42.91
CA ALA A 44 -23.74 16.35 43.32
C ALA A 44 -25.26 16.07 43.27
N GLY A 45 -26.10 17.12 43.36
CA GLY A 45 -27.55 17.00 43.33
C GLY A 45 -28.17 16.75 41.95
N HIS A 46 -27.43 16.91 40.86
CA HIS A 46 -27.96 16.78 39.50
C HIS A 46 -27.22 15.70 38.69
N LYS A 47 -27.81 14.51 38.57
CA LYS A 47 -27.21 13.33 37.91
C LYS A 47 -26.63 13.62 36.50
N PRO A 48 -27.34 14.30 35.57
CA PRO A 48 -26.80 14.61 34.25
C PRO A 48 -25.55 15.51 34.29
N SER A 49 -25.43 16.35 35.32
CA SER A 49 -24.28 17.23 35.50
C SER A 49 -23.05 16.45 35.95
N VAL A 50 -23.22 15.50 36.85
CA VAL A 50 -22.14 14.61 37.32
C VAL A 50 -21.62 13.75 36.16
N ASP A 51 -22.52 13.15 35.38
CA ASP A 51 -22.17 12.32 34.22
C ASP A 51 -21.41 13.13 33.14
N ALA A 52 -21.81 14.37 32.91
CA ALA A 52 -21.07 15.25 32.00
C ALA A 52 -19.64 15.60 32.47
N ILE A 53 -19.42 15.67 33.79
CA ILE A 53 -18.10 15.91 34.40
C ILE A 53 -17.22 14.66 34.30
N GLU A 54 -17.77 13.48 34.60
CA GLU A 54 -17.05 12.21 34.52
C GLU A 54 -16.67 11.87 33.07
N SER A 55 -17.61 12.01 32.14
CA SER A 55 -17.32 11.82 30.71
C SER A 55 -16.27 12.78 30.16
N ALA A 56 -16.11 13.98 30.75
CA ALA A 56 -15.05 14.92 30.39
C ALA A 56 -13.67 14.41 30.83
N HIS A 57 -13.59 13.93 32.07
CA HIS A 57 -12.40 13.36 32.66
C HIS A 57 -11.92 12.13 31.87
N ASP A 58 -12.83 11.20 31.58
CA ASP A 58 -12.49 9.96 30.88
C ASP A 58 -11.98 10.22 29.46
N LYS A 59 -12.51 11.23 28.78
CA LYS A 59 -12.01 11.66 27.46
C LYS A 59 -10.58 12.20 27.52
N ILE A 60 -10.23 12.98 28.54
CA ILE A 60 -8.88 13.53 28.71
C ILE A 60 -7.89 12.40 28.99
N ILE A 61 -8.26 11.45 29.85
CA ILE A 61 -7.45 10.26 30.14
C ILE A 61 -7.27 9.42 28.88
N MET A 62 -8.34 9.16 28.13
CA MET A 62 -8.27 8.42 26.88
C MET A 62 -7.36 9.11 25.85
N GLN A 63 -7.43 10.43 25.75
CA GLN A 63 -6.60 11.23 24.86
C GLN A 63 -5.10 11.11 25.21
N SER A 64 -4.74 11.20 26.50
CA SER A 64 -3.34 11.03 26.93
C SER A 64 -2.82 9.60 26.69
N PHE A 65 -3.67 8.59 26.78
CA PHE A 65 -3.33 7.21 26.38
C PHE A 65 -3.08 7.10 24.87
N PHE A 66 -3.89 7.74 24.03
CA PHE A 66 -3.68 7.75 22.58
C PHE A 66 -2.39 8.47 22.18
N ASP A 67 -2.08 9.59 22.83
CA ASP A 67 -0.85 10.34 22.58
C ASP A 67 0.40 9.55 23.01
N ARG A 68 0.31 8.74 24.08
CA ARG A 68 1.38 7.81 24.49
C ARG A 68 1.50 6.59 23.56
N LYS A 69 0.39 6.08 23.01
CA LYS A 69 0.36 4.90 22.11
C LYS A 69 0.65 5.19 20.65
N ARG A 70 0.67 6.46 20.22
CA ARG A 70 1.06 6.85 18.86
C ARG A 70 2.54 7.21 18.85
N PRO A 71 3.47 6.24 18.62
CA PRO A 71 4.82 6.63 18.26
C PRO A 71 4.71 7.52 17.02
N LYS A 72 5.42 8.66 17.01
CA LYS A 72 5.62 9.46 15.79
C LYS A 72 6.41 8.60 14.82
N VAL A 73 5.74 7.67 14.13
CA VAL A 73 6.33 6.83 13.11
C VAL A 73 6.63 7.75 11.94
N ASP A 74 7.85 8.29 11.96
CA ASP A 74 8.44 8.96 10.81
C ASP A 74 8.63 7.91 9.70
N LEU A 75 7.55 7.61 8.97
CA LEU A 75 7.53 6.66 7.86
C LEU A 75 8.69 6.97 6.90
N LYS A 76 8.94 8.25 6.64
CA LYS A 76 10.05 8.72 5.80
C LYS A 76 11.43 8.29 6.30
N LYS A 77 11.68 8.26 7.62
CA LYS A 77 12.94 7.78 8.19
C LYS A 77 13.05 6.26 8.10
N LYS A 78 11.98 5.52 8.45
CA LYS A 78 11.94 4.06 8.33
C LYS A 78 12.14 3.58 6.89
N PHE A 79 11.52 4.25 5.91
CA PHE A 79 11.73 3.96 4.50
C PHE A 79 13.18 4.21 4.05
N ARG A 80 13.82 5.28 4.55
CA ARG A 80 15.23 5.58 4.26
C ARG A 80 16.18 4.55 4.86
N GLU A 81 15.91 4.09 6.08
CA GLU A 81 16.69 3.03 6.74
C GLU A 81 16.53 1.67 6.04
N LEU A 82 15.30 1.30 5.67
CA LEU A 82 15.02 0.08 4.93
C LEU A 82 15.67 0.10 3.54
N SER A 83 15.60 1.23 2.83
CA SER A 83 16.27 1.41 1.54
C SER A 83 17.80 1.33 1.64
N GLN A 84 18.39 1.65 2.79
CA GLN A 84 19.83 1.56 3.02
C GLN A 84 20.31 0.18 3.50
N SER A 85 19.41 -0.72 3.85
CA SER A 85 19.75 -2.05 4.35
C SER A 85 20.51 -2.88 3.30
N ARG A 86 21.48 -3.68 3.77
CA ARG A 86 22.31 -4.58 2.94
C ARG A 86 21.49 -5.52 2.02
N PRO A 87 20.38 -6.16 2.47
CA PRO A 87 19.59 -7.00 1.57
C PRO A 87 18.89 -6.18 0.49
N VAL A 88 18.37 -4.99 0.82
CA VAL A 88 17.72 -4.12 -0.19
C VAL A 88 18.72 -3.59 -1.20
N LYS A 89 19.96 -3.28 -0.79
CA LYS A 89 21.04 -2.94 -1.74
C LYS A 89 21.45 -4.09 -2.64
N ALA A 90 21.43 -5.34 -2.15
CA ALA A 90 21.72 -6.51 -2.98
C ALA A 90 20.62 -6.72 -4.04
N VAL A 91 19.35 -6.56 -3.65
CA VAL A 91 18.21 -6.61 -4.59
C VAL A 91 18.27 -5.41 -5.55
N GLN A 92 18.49 -4.19 -5.06
CA GLN A 92 18.61 -2.99 -5.90
C GLN A 92 19.84 -3.02 -6.83
N GLY A 93 20.91 -3.70 -6.44
CA GLY A 93 22.07 -3.95 -7.30
C GLY A 93 21.76 -4.87 -8.49
N ARG A 94 20.74 -5.74 -8.34
CA ARG A 94 20.22 -6.62 -9.40
C ARG A 94 19.11 -5.95 -10.23
N PHE A 95 18.37 -5.02 -9.62
CA PHE A 95 17.27 -4.26 -10.21
C PHE A 95 17.70 -2.82 -10.54
N TYR A 96 18.21 -2.60 -11.76
CA TYR A 96 18.54 -1.26 -12.23
C TYR A 96 17.31 -0.62 -12.89
N THR A 97 16.90 0.55 -12.42
CA THR A 97 15.79 1.34 -12.99
C THR A 97 16.27 2.08 -14.24
N PRO A 98 15.85 1.67 -15.45
CA PRO A 98 16.27 2.33 -16.69
C PRO A 98 15.58 3.69 -16.86
N SER A 99 16.03 4.46 -17.85
CA SER A 99 15.42 5.75 -18.23
C SER A 99 13.93 5.58 -18.59
N SER A 100 13.09 6.53 -18.16
CA SER A 100 11.63 6.49 -18.37
C SER A 100 11.23 6.31 -19.83
N LYS A 101 12.02 6.84 -20.78
CA LYS A 101 11.77 6.66 -22.22
C LYS A 101 11.89 5.21 -22.67
N PHE A 102 12.83 4.46 -22.09
CA PHE A 102 13.02 3.04 -22.38
C PHE A 102 11.89 2.20 -21.79
N ILE A 103 11.47 2.51 -20.55
CA ILE A 103 10.33 1.85 -19.89
C ILE A 103 9.07 1.95 -20.75
N TRP A 104 8.74 3.16 -21.22
CA TRP A 104 7.56 3.37 -22.06
C TRP A 104 7.66 2.64 -23.42
N LYS A 105 8.83 2.66 -24.06
CA LYS A 105 9.03 1.94 -25.33
C LYS A 105 8.78 0.44 -25.17
N THR A 106 9.39 -0.18 -24.16
CA THR A 106 9.26 -1.61 -23.88
C THR A 106 7.82 -1.95 -23.44
N ALA A 107 7.19 -1.10 -22.63
CA ALA A 107 5.80 -1.28 -22.20
C ALA A 107 4.83 -1.26 -23.40
N ILE A 108 4.96 -0.26 -24.27
CA ILE A 108 4.12 -0.14 -25.47
C ILE A 108 4.29 -1.37 -26.37
N THR A 109 5.52 -1.86 -26.56
CA THR A 109 5.76 -3.06 -27.37
C THR A 109 5.05 -4.30 -26.82
N PHE A 110 5.17 -4.61 -25.52
CA PHE A 110 4.53 -5.79 -24.94
C PHE A 110 3.02 -5.64 -24.79
N VAL A 111 2.51 -4.43 -24.54
CA VAL A 111 1.06 -4.15 -24.53
C VAL A 111 0.47 -4.34 -25.92
N LEU A 112 1.11 -3.78 -26.96
CA LEU A 112 0.67 -3.95 -28.34
C LEU A 112 0.67 -5.42 -28.74
N LEU A 113 1.68 -6.17 -28.32
CA LEU A 113 1.77 -7.60 -28.56
C LEU A 113 0.67 -8.39 -27.84
N GLY A 114 0.36 -8.03 -26.60
CA GLY A 114 -0.75 -8.61 -25.83
C GLY A 114 -2.11 -8.33 -26.47
N VAL A 115 -2.35 -7.10 -26.90
CA VAL A 115 -3.59 -6.73 -27.62
C VAL A 115 -3.69 -7.49 -28.95
N LEU A 116 -2.59 -7.57 -29.71
CA LEU A 116 -2.56 -8.32 -30.96
C LEU A 116 -2.88 -9.81 -30.76
N THR A 117 -2.42 -10.38 -29.65
CA THR A 117 -2.67 -11.77 -29.25
C THR A 117 -4.12 -12.02 -28.85
N LEU A 118 -4.78 -11.03 -28.25
CA LEU A 118 -6.20 -11.11 -27.91
C LEU A 118 -7.11 -10.93 -29.14
N VAL A 119 -6.73 -10.06 -30.07
CA VAL A 119 -7.55 -9.73 -31.26
C VAL A 119 -7.39 -10.76 -32.37
N PHE A 120 -6.20 -11.35 -32.53
CA PHE A 120 -5.91 -12.36 -33.56
C PHE A 120 -5.37 -13.66 -32.93
N PRO A 121 -6.25 -14.49 -32.33
CA PRO A 121 -5.90 -15.85 -31.96
C PRO A 121 -5.74 -16.68 -33.25
N THR A 122 -4.50 -17.00 -33.63
CA THR A 122 -4.19 -17.86 -34.78
C THR A 122 -4.62 -19.30 -34.54
N GLU A 123 -5.00 -20.05 -35.59
CA GLU A 123 -5.55 -21.42 -35.47
C GLU A 123 -4.61 -22.41 -34.78
N GLU A 124 -3.29 -22.19 -34.89
CA GLU A 124 -2.23 -22.99 -34.27
C GLU A 124 -1.76 -22.44 -32.89
N GLY A 125 -2.49 -21.48 -32.30
CA GLY A 125 -2.09 -20.78 -31.07
C GLY A 125 -1.12 -19.61 -31.33
N PRO A 126 -0.80 -18.77 -30.32
CA PRO A 126 -0.07 -17.51 -30.48
C PRO A 126 1.44 -17.68 -30.73
N THR A 127 1.86 -18.71 -31.43
CA THR A 127 3.27 -19.11 -31.62
C THR A 127 4.11 -18.01 -32.27
N LEU A 128 3.59 -17.34 -33.30
CA LEU A 128 4.28 -16.22 -33.96
C LEU A 128 4.44 -15.03 -33.03
N GLN A 129 3.41 -14.71 -32.25
CA GLN A 129 3.43 -13.59 -31.30
C GLN A 129 4.42 -13.88 -30.15
N VAL A 130 4.46 -15.12 -29.67
CA VAL A 130 5.45 -15.58 -28.69
C VAL A 130 6.87 -15.49 -29.23
N LEU A 131 7.13 -15.89 -30.49
CA LEU A 131 8.44 -15.76 -31.11
C LEU A 131 8.89 -14.29 -31.22
N ILE A 132 7.99 -13.41 -31.66
CA ILE A 132 8.24 -11.97 -31.73
C ILE A 132 8.52 -11.40 -30.33
N SER A 133 7.82 -11.87 -29.30
CA SER A 133 8.05 -11.45 -27.90
C SER A 133 9.45 -11.84 -27.41
N CYS A 134 9.93 -13.03 -27.78
CA CYS A 134 11.26 -13.53 -27.42
C CYS A 134 12.34 -12.70 -28.12
N ALA A 135 12.20 -12.46 -29.42
CA ALA A 135 13.10 -11.62 -30.19
C ALA A 135 13.15 -10.18 -29.67
N ALA A 136 11.99 -9.59 -29.35
CA ALA A 136 11.89 -8.26 -28.76
C ALA A 136 12.59 -8.19 -27.39
N ASN A 137 12.39 -9.20 -26.53
CA ASN A 137 13.05 -9.27 -25.23
C ASN A 137 14.58 -9.28 -25.37
N ILE A 138 15.12 -10.14 -26.24
CA ILE A 138 16.56 -10.24 -26.52
C ILE A 138 17.09 -8.92 -27.09
N TYR A 139 16.37 -8.29 -28.02
CA TYR A 139 16.75 -7.01 -28.61
C TYR A 139 16.83 -5.88 -27.59
N PHE A 140 15.83 -5.76 -26.71
CA PHE A 140 15.84 -4.75 -25.64
C PHE A 140 16.95 -5.00 -24.63
N LEU A 141 17.21 -6.27 -24.28
CA LEU A 141 18.33 -6.63 -23.40
C LEU A 141 19.68 -6.30 -24.05
N TYR A 142 19.82 -6.58 -25.35
CA TYR A 142 21.02 -6.25 -26.12
C TYR A 142 21.27 -4.75 -26.18
N GLN A 143 20.23 -3.95 -26.43
CA GLN A 143 20.33 -2.50 -26.44
C GLN A 143 20.84 -1.95 -25.09
N ARG A 144 20.52 -2.62 -23.98
CA ARG A 144 20.90 -2.22 -22.63
C ARG A 144 22.29 -2.70 -22.19
N LEU A 145 22.60 -3.97 -22.43
CA LEU A 145 23.83 -4.61 -21.97
C LEU A 145 25.02 -4.40 -22.92
N LYS A 146 24.76 -4.04 -24.19
CA LYS A 146 25.77 -3.89 -25.27
C LYS A 146 26.72 -5.09 -25.43
N SER A 147 26.35 -6.25 -24.90
CA SER A 147 27.13 -7.49 -24.93
C SER A 147 26.30 -8.57 -25.60
N GLY A 148 26.68 -9.00 -26.80
CA GLY A 148 25.89 -9.93 -27.63
C GLY A 148 25.53 -11.23 -26.91
N TRP A 149 26.55 -11.99 -26.50
CA TRP A 149 26.37 -13.31 -25.90
C TRP A 149 25.67 -13.29 -24.54
N LYS A 150 26.00 -12.34 -23.67
CA LYS A 150 25.34 -12.21 -22.36
C LYS A 150 23.86 -11.87 -22.53
N SER A 151 23.55 -10.92 -23.40
CA SER A 151 22.17 -10.49 -23.65
C SER A 151 21.31 -11.60 -24.23
N PHE A 152 21.89 -12.44 -25.10
CA PHE A 152 21.22 -13.59 -25.67
C PHE A 152 20.84 -14.62 -24.60
N PHE A 153 21.81 -15.09 -23.80
CA PHE A 153 21.54 -16.07 -22.73
C PHE A 153 20.62 -15.53 -21.64
N TYR A 154 20.80 -14.26 -21.24
CA TYR A 154 19.89 -13.64 -20.27
C TYR A 154 18.48 -13.45 -20.84
N GLY A 155 18.34 -13.08 -22.12
CA GLY A 155 17.05 -12.94 -22.78
C GLY A 155 16.32 -14.28 -22.91
N PHE A 156 17.05 -15.35 -23.26
CA PHE A 156 16.52 -16.70 -23.34
C PHE A 156 16.12 -17.23 -21.96
N SER A 157 17.00 -17.11 -20.95
CA SER A 157 16.70 -17.52 -19.58
C SER A 157 15.50 -16.76 -19.00
N SER A 158 15.43 -15.45 -19.22
CA SER A 158 14.30 -14.59 -18.87
C SER A 158 12.99 -15.06 -19.52
N PHE A 159 13.05 -15.44 -20.80
CA PHE A 159 11.90 -15.93 -21.54
C PHE A 159 11.37 -17.24 -20.96
N PHE A 160 12.21 -18.25 -20.77
CA PHE A 160 11.79 -19.52 -20.19
C PHE A 160 11.27 -19.34 -18.75
N ALA A 161 11.97 -18.56 -17.92
CA ALA A 161 11.53 -18.28 -16.56
C ALA A 161 10.14 -17.61 -16.54
N SER A 162 9.92 -16.62 -17.41
CA SER A 162 8.64 -15.93 -17.53
C SER A 162 7.54 -16.87 -18.03
N TRP A 163 7.84 -17.73 -19.00
CA TRP A 163 6.90 -18.70 -19.57
C TRP A 163 6.49 -19.77 -18.57
N PHE A 164 7.46 -20.38 -17.87
CA PHE A 164 7.19 -21.37 -16.82
C PHE A 164 6.40 -20.74 -15.67
N LEU A 165 6.76 -19.53 -15.25
CA LEU A 165 6.06 -18.84 -14.17
C LEU A 165 4.62 -18.48 -14.58
N ALA A 166 4.41 -17.98 -15.80
CA ALA A 166 3.08 -17.68 -16.32
C ALA A 166 2.20 -18.93 -16.42
N THR A 167 2.77 -20.04 -16.93
CA THR A 167 2.08 -21.33 -17.03
C THR A 167 1.68 -21.84 -15.65
N PHE A 168 2.62 -21.81 -14.69
CA PHE A 168 2.35 -22.22 -13.31
C PHE A 168 1.23 -21.40 -12.67
N LEU A 169 1.24 -20.07 -12.86
CA LEU A 169 0.25 -19.15 -12.31
C LEU A 169 -1.14 -19.38 -12.92
N MET A 170 -1.22 -19.62 -14.23
CA MET A 170 -2.46 -19.97 -14.92
C MET A 170 -3.02 -21.31 -14.48
N VAL A 171 -2.18 -22.33 -14.30
CA VAL A 171 -2.63 -23.68 -13.90
C VAL A 171 -2.99 -23.75 -12.41
N SER A 172 -2.34 -22.97 -11.54
CA SER A 172 -2.55 -23.04 -10.07
C SER A 172 -3.50 -22.00 -9.48
N VAL A 173 -3.56 -20.78 -10.02
CA VAL A 173 -4.16 -19.64 -9.31
C VAL A 173 -5.30 -18.97 -10.07
N ILE A 174 -5.25 -18.94 -11.40
CA ILE A 174 -6.19 -18.15 -12.22
C ILE A 174 -7.15 -19.09 -12.97
N PRO A 175 -8.46 -19.12 -12.62
CA PRO A 175 -9.45 -19.75 -13.48
C PRO A 175 -9.50 -19.00 -14.82
N PRO A 176 -9.76 -19.70 -15.95
CA PRO A 176 -9.72 -19.09 -17.28
C PRO A 176 -10.63 -17.85 -17.34
N ILE A 177 -10.01 -16.68 -17.52
CA ILE A 177 -10.66 -15.36 -17.45
C ILE A 177 -11.54 -15.10 -18.70
N LEU A 178 -11.27 -15.79 -19.80
CA LEU A 178 -11.99 -15.64 -21.08
C LEU A 178 -12.89 -16.88 -21.33
N PRO A 179 -14.01 -16.74 -22.08
CA PRO A 179 -14.82 -17.85 -22.60
C PRO A 179 -14.37 -18.29 -24.02
N GLY A 180 -14.24 -19.60 -24.27
CA GLY A 180 -13.67 -20.15 -25.53
C GLY A 180 -12.69 -21.36 -25.37
N PRO A 181 -12.39 -22.09 -26.46
CA PRO A 181 -11.54 -23.30 -26.41
C PRO A 181 -10.03 -23.02 -26.31
N ARG A 182 -9.57 -21.76 -26.50
CA ARG A 182 -8.13 -21.39 -26.58
C ARG A 182 -7.67 -20.38 -25.52
N ASN A 183 -8.47 -20.18 -24.47
CA ASN A 183 -8.23 -19.11 -23.49
C ASN A 183 -7.01 -19.35 -22.60
N LEU A 184 -6.68 -20.61 -22.35
CA LEU A 184 -5.54 -20.95 -21.49
C LEU A 184 -4.23 -20.52 -22.14
N GLU A 185 -4.05 -20.77 -23.44
CA GLU A 185 -2.85 -20.40 -24.19
C GLU A 185 -2.71 -18.88 -24.30
N VAL A 186 -3.80 -18.19 -24.67
CA VAL A 186 -3.83 -16.73 -24.84
C VAL A 186 -3.61 -16.02 -23.49
N SER A 187 -4.25 -16.49 -22.42
CA SER A 187 -4.09 -15.90 -21.08
C SER A 187 -2.68 -16.14 -20.52
N THR A 188 -2.11 -17.34 -20.74
CA THR A 188 -0.72 -17.64 -20.38
C THR A 188 0.26 -16.76 -21.13
N ALA A 189 0.05 -16.53 -22.44
CA ALA A 189 0.90 -15.65 -23.24
C ALA A 189 0.85 -14.20 -22.73
N CYS A 190 -0.35 -13.67 -22.41
CA CYS A 190 -0.50 -12.33 -21.84
C CYS A 190 0.26 -12.17 -20.51
N VAL A 191 0.14 -13.16 -19.61
CA VAL A 191 0.87 -13.14 -18.34
C VAL A 191 2.38 -13.26 -18.54
N ALA A 192 2.81 -14.09 -19.49
CA ALA A 192 4.22 -14.19 -19.87
C ALA A 192 4.76 -12.85 -20.40
N TYR A 193 3.99 -12.09 -21.18
CA TYR A 193 4.40 -10.76 -21.65
C TYR A 193 4.56 -9.76 -20.52
N ALA A 194 3.73 -9.83 -19.47
CA ALA A 194 3.89 -8.99 -18.29
C ALA A 194 5.20 -9.32 -17.55
N PHE A 195 5.49 -10.62 -17.37
CA PHE A 195 6.75 -11.04 -16.75
C PHE A 195 7.97 -10.72 -17.60
N LEU A 196 7.87 -10.87 -18.92
CA LEU A 196 8.91 -10.47 -19.88
C LEU A 196 9.17 -8.97 -19.84
N PHE A 197 8.12 -8.15 -19.76
CA PHE A 197 8.27 -6.71 -19.58
C PHE A 197 9.05 -6.40 -18.29
N VAL A 198 8.69 -7.01 -17.16
CA VAL A 198 9.38 -6.81 -15.88
C VAL A 198 10.84 -7.25 -15.99
N SER A 199 11.10 -8.40 -16.59
CA SER A 199 12.46 -8.91 -16.73
C SER A 199 13.31 -8.07 -17.67
N SER A 200 12.78 -7.66 -18.82
CA SER A 200 13.51 -6.82 -19.79
C SER A 200 13.81 -5.44 -19.23
N THR A 201 12.87 -4.90 -18.46
CA THR A 201 12.92 -3.53 -17.95
C THR A 201 13.75 -3.43 -16.68
N PHE A 202 13.70 -4.41 -15.78
CA PHE A 202 14.29 -4.26 -14.46
C PHE A 202 15.48 -5.18 -14.17
N LEU A 203 15.62 -6.35 -14.82
CA LEU A 203 16.80 -7.20 -14.61
C LEU A 203 18.05 -6.62 -15.27
N LYS A 204 19.18 -6.81 -14.59
CA LYS A 204 20.54 -6.46 -15.03
C LYS A 204 21.30 -7.67 -15.53
#